data_AF-A0A8T9BBK2-F1
#
_entry.id   AF-A0A8T9BBK2-F1
#
_cell.length_a   1.000
_cell.length_b   1.000
_cell.length_c   1.000
_cell.angle_alpha   90.00
_cell.angle_beta   90.00
_cell.angle_gamma   90.00
#
_symmetry.space_group_name_H-M   'P 1'
#
loop_
_entity.id
_entity.type
_entity.pdbx_description
1 polymer ?
#
loop_
_entity_poly.entity_id
_entity_poly.type
_entity_poly.pdbx_seq_one_letter_code
_entity_poly.pdbx_strand_id
1 'polypeptide(L)'
;MALRGTTKQLVHSIDMLSKVQWNINRPLKRFVNDPVGLRSLMARHEALISGSFALQFFARIENGTKALAQHLIKNEGYTVASRKIMMGSDLYAHHTDFIERVTTLTQGNDESDEIKIQLIATKSPPIEMILTTFYTTAVVNIVSWDCAYSIFPDVTFVKKKTYQLQPLSHYYSSLLKKYHRRGWTCLQVPRDDDRKWTSSLQTYGSRRVGDPKCWKMELDTADVESGPPSSILELPFLISKHSHYDSKSFEIELVRKFQR
;
A
#
# COMPACT_ATOMS: atom_id res chain seq x y z
N MET A 1 12.67 2.79 -11.83
CA MET A 1 13.92 2.97 -11.04
C MET A 1 15.04 3.40 -11.99
N ALA A 2 15.55 4.62 -11.87
CA ALA A 2 16.48 5.25 -12.82
C ALA A 2 17.96 4.77 -12.70
N LEU A 3 18.19 3.53 -12.25
CA LEU A 3 19.53 2.97 -12.05
C LEU A 3 19.95 1.97 -13.14
N ARG A 4 19.08 1.67 -14.12
CA ARG A 4 19.43 0.78 -15.24
C ARG A 4 20.44 1.39 -16.23
N GLY A 5 20.73 2.68 -16.14
CA GLY A 5 21.57 3.41 -17.11
C GLY A 5 23.02 3.65 -16.72
N THR A 6 23.48 3.23 -15.53
CA THR A 6 24.80 3.67 -15.01
C THR A 6 25.93 2.67 -15.25
N THR A 7 25.73 1.35 -15.04
CA THR A 7 26.78 0.33 -15.32
C THR A 7 26.19 -1.08 -15.44
N LYS A 8 26.69 -1.91 -16.38
CA LYS A 8 26.25 -3.31 -16.59
C LYS A 8 26.38 -4.19 -15.32
N GLN A 9 27.40 -3.95 -14.50
CA GLN A 9 27.58 -4.65 -13.22
C GLN A 9 26.48 -4.29 -12.21
N LEU A 10 26.07 -3.02 -12.17
CA LEU A 10 24.96 -2.59 -11.31
C LEU A 10 23.63 -3.21 -11.74
N VAL A 11 23.42 -3.42 -13.05
CA VAL A 11 22.20 -4.08 -13.56
C VAL A 11 22.08 -5.50 -13.00
N HIS A 12 23.16 -6.29 -13.01
CA HIS A 12 23.13 -7.63 -12.42
C HIS A 12 22.91 -7.58 -10.90
N SER A 13 23.55 -6.65 -10.18
CA SER A 13 23.31 -6.48 -8.75
C SER A 13 21.88 -6.05 -8.46
N ILE A 14 21.27 -5.21 -9.29
CA ILE A 14 19.86 -4.79 -9.17
C ILE A 14 18.92 -5.98 -9.38
N ASP A 15 19.17 -6.85 -10.35
CA ASP A 15 18.36 -8.05 -10.59
C ASP A 15 18.52 -9.09 -9.47
N MET A 16 19.70 -9.19 -8.87
CA MET A 16 19.89 -10.04 -7.68
C MET A 16 19.20 -9.42 -6.45
N LEU A 17 19.33 -8.12 -6.25
CA LEU A 17 18.69 -7.39 -5.15
C LEU A 17 17.17 -7.40 -5.28
N SER A 18 16.61 -7.35 -6.49
CA SER A 18 15.16 -7.54 -6.70
C SER A 18 14.71 -8.93 -6.29
N LYS A 19 15.42 -9.99 -6.71
CA LYS A 19 15.11 -11.38 -6.34
C LYS A 19 15.27 -11.69 -4.86
N VAL A 20 16.18 -11.00 -4.16
CA VAL A 20 16.48 -11.28 -2.74
C VAL A 20 15.75 -10.32 -1.80
N GLN A 21 15.88 -9.01 -2.01
CA GLN A 21 15.32 -7.99 -1.12
C GLN A 21 13.85 -7.69 -1.42
N TRP A 22 13.41 -7.89 -2.66
CA TRP A 22 12.05 -7.59 -3.12
C TRP A 22 11.25 -8.85 -3.48
N ASN A 23 11.60 -9.96 -2.85
CA ASN A 23 10.84 -11.20 -2.97
C ASN A 23 9.53 -11.11 -2.19
N ILE A 24 8.42 -10.93 -2.89
CA ILE A 24 7.08 -10.81 -2.31
C ILE A 24 6.62 -12.07 -1.56
N ASN A 25 7.12 -13.24 -1.93
CA ASN A 25 6.74 -14.51 -1.30
C ASN A 25 7.23 -14.58 0.16
N ARG A 26 8.37 -13.94 0.48
CA ARG A 26 8.91 -13.90 1.86
C ARG A 26 7.97 -13.26 2.88
N PRO A 27 7.48 -12.01 2.71
CA PRO A 27 6.50 -11.43 3.63
C PRO A 27 5.12 -12.10 3.54
N LEU A 28 4.72 -12.67 2.38
CA LEU A 28 3.45 -13.40 2.25
C LEU A 28 3.42 -14.69 3.07
N LYS A 29 4.56 -15.36 3.30
CA LYS A 29 4.64 -16.57 4.16
C LYS A 29 4.16 -16.37 5.59
N ARG A 30 4.04 -15.11 6.06
CA ARG A 30 3.46 -14.79 7.37
C ARG A 30 1.94 -14.92 7.40
N PHE A 31 1.30 -14.96 6.24
CA PHE A 31 -0.15 -14.95 6.10
C PHE A 31 -0.67 -16.24 5.45
N VAL A 32 0.13 -16.86 4.57
CA VAL A 32 -0.25 -18.07 3.84
C VAL A 32 0.93 -19.05 3.77
N ASN A 33 0.63 -20.35 3.79
CA ASN A 33 1.63 -21.40 3.64
C ASN A 33 2.22 -21.46 2.22
N ASP A 34 1.39 -21.20 1.21
CA ASP A 34 1.76 -21.19 -0.20
C ASP A 34 1.53 -19.81 -0.86
N PRO A 35 2.53 -18.92 -0.80
CA PRO A 35 2.47 -17.62 -1.47
C PRO A 35 2.38 -17.70 -3.00
N VAL A 36 2.95 -18.75 -3.61
CA VAL A 36 2.96 -18.90 -5.07
C VAL A 36 1.55 -19.27 -5.55
N GLY A 37 0.92 -20.26 -4.92
CA GLY A 37 -0.48 -20.60 -5.17
C GLY A 37 -1.43 -19.42 -4.93
N LEU A 38 -1.21 -18.62 -3.87
CA LEU A 38 -1.97 -17.38 -3.66
C LEU A 38 -1.81 -16.42 -4.84
N ARG A 39 -0.58 -16.22 -5.33
CA ARG A 39 -0.33 -15.32 -6.48
C ARG A 39 -0.92 -15.85 -7.78
N SER A 40 -0.92 -17.17 -8.00
CA SER A 40 -1.62 -17.81 -9.12
C SER A 40 -3.12 -17.53 -9.08
N LEU A 41 -3.74 -17.62 -7.90
CA LEU A 41 -5.14 -17.23 -7.70
C LEU A 41 -5.36 -15.74 -7.95
N MET A 42 -4.44 -14.88 -7.49
CA MET A 42 -4.51 -13.44 -7.78
C MET A 42 -4.44 -13.17 -9.29
N ALA A 43 -3.59 -13.89 -10.02
CA ALA A 43 -3.46 -13.76 -11.46
C ALA A 43 -4.75 -14.15 -12.19
N ARG A 44 -5.35 -15.27 -11.77
CA ARG A 44 -6.60 -15.79 -12.34
C ARG A 44 -7.83 -14.93 -12.05
N HIS A 45 -7.88 -14.32 -10.87
CA HIS A 45 -9.03 -13.56 -10.39
C HIS A 45 -8.80 -12.04 -10.36
N GLU A 46 -7.73 -11.56 -11.00
CA GLU A 46 -7.35 -10.14 -11.07
C GLU A 46 -7.31 -9.47 -9.68
N ALA A 47 -6.95 -10.24 -8.65
CA ALA A 47 -6.98 -9.77 -7.27
C ALA A 47 -5.74 -8.93 -6.94
N LEU A 48 -5.93 -7.91 -6.10
CA LEU A 48 -4.89 -6.97 -5.69
C LEU A 48 -4.70 -7.00 -4.18
N ILE A 49 -3.44 -6.88 -3.74
CA ILE A 49 -3.09 -6.62 -2.36
C ILE A 49 -2.75 -5.12 -2.23
N SER A 50 -3.24 -4.48 -1.17
CA SER A 50 -3.02 -3.06 -0.93
C SER A 50 -2.81 -2.74 0.56
N GLY A 51 -2.69 -1.47 0.89
CA GLY A 51 -2.76 -0.99 2.26
C GLY A 51 -1.50 -1.23 3.07
N SER A 52 -1.67 -1.59 4.34
CA SER A 52 -0.55 -1.75 5.27
C SER A 52 0.46 -2.81 4.80
N PHE A 53 0.02 -3.87 4.11
CA PHE A 53 0.94 -4.89 3.59
C PHE A 53 1.82 -4.30 2.48
N ALA A 54 1.21 -3.73 1.44
CA ALA A 54 1.94 -3.13 0.32
C ALA A 54 2.88 -2.00 0.76
N LEU A 55 2.43 -1.13 1.68
CA LEU A 55 3.28 -0.10 2.27
C LEU A 55 4.50 -0.70 2.96
N GLN A 56 4.33 -1.75 3.77
CA GLN A 56 5.44 -2.38 4.49
C GLN A 56 6.38 -3.14 3.55
N PHE A 57 5.86 -3.75 2.49
CA PHE A 57 6.65 -4.36 1.42
C PHE A 57 7.61 -3.31 0.84
N PHE A 58 7.09 -2.21 0.29
CA PHE A 58 7.88 -1.11 -0.25
C PHE A 58 8.80 -0.43 0.77
N ALA A 59 8.37 -0.31 2.02
CA ALA A 59 9.17 0.31 3.07
C ALA A 59 10.26 -0.63 3.63
N ARG A 60 10.25 -1.92 3.25
CA ARG A 60 11.09 -2.98 3.81
C ARG A 60 11.04 -3.04 5.33
N ILE A 61 9.86 -2.80 5.90
CA ILE A 61 9.66 -2.91 7.34
C ILE A 61 9.45 -4.38 7.66
N GLU A 62 10.52 -5.03 8.12
CA GLU A 62 10.39 -6.32 8.77
C GLU A 62 9.91 -6.15 10.21
N ASN A 63 9.09 -7.09 10.69
CA ASN A 63 8.70 -7.21 12.10
C ASN A 63 9.89 -7.64 12.99
N GLY A 64 11.14 -7.44 12.57
CA GLY A 64 12.32 -7.74 13.40
C GLY A 64 12.24 -7.07 14.76
N THR A 65 11.57 -5.92 14.84
CA THR A 65 11.26 -5.24 16.11
C THR A 65 10.33 -6.05 17.03
N LYS A 66 9.42 -6.88 16.51
CA LYS A 66 8.58 -7.79 17.33
C LYS A 66 9.40 -8.95 17.88
N ALA A 67 10.25 -9.57 17.07
CA ALA A 67 11.15 -10.64 17.51
C ALA A 67 12.18 -10.11 18.52
N LEU A 68 12.75 -8.92 18.25
CA LEU A 68 13.64 -8.22 19.17
C LEU A 68 12.91 -7.84 20.47
N ALA A 69 11.69 -7.29 20.38
CA ALA A 69 10.90 -6.98 21.57
C ALA A 69 10.58 -8.25 22.38
N GLN A 70 10.21 -9.36 21.73
CA GLN A 70 9.99 -10.64 22.39
C GLN A 70 11.27 -11.15 23.08
N HIS A 71 12.44 -11.00 22.44
CA HIS A 71 13.72 -11.32 23.04
C HIS A 71 14.01 -10.45 24.27
N LEU A 72 13.85 -9.13 24.16
CA LEU A 72 14.06 -8.18 25.26
C LEU A 72 13.08 -8.45 26.42
N ILE A 73 11.84 -8.82 26.14
CA ILE A 73 10.86 -9.18 27.18
C ILE A 73 11.25 -10.50 27.85
N LYS A 74 11.54 -11.54 27.06
CA LYS A 74 11.75 -12.90 27.55
C LYS A 74 13.11 -13.08 28.25
N ASN A 75 14.15 -12.45 27.72
CA ASN A 75 15.53 -12.69 28.14
C ASN A 75 16.12 -11.53 28.95
N GLU A 76 15.64 -10.30 28.72
CA GLU A 76 16.20 -9.09 29.34
C GLU A 76 15.23 -8.43 30.35
N GLY A 77 14.06 -9.03 30.59
CA GLY A 77 13.10 -8.59 31.62
C GLY A 77 12.35 -7.29 31.32
N TYR A 78 12.35 -6.81 30.07
CA TYR A 78 11.62 -5.59 29.70
C TYR A 78 10.10 -5.81 29.75
N THR A 79 9.36 -4.78 30.18
CA THR A 79 7.90 -4.77 30.17
C THR A 79 7.36 -3.83 29.09
N VAL A 80 6.25 -4.20 28.45
CA VAL A 80 5.62 -3.35 27.43
C VAL A 80 4.83 -2.24 28.13
N ALA A 81 5.31 -1.00 28.03
CA ALA A 81 4.57 0.17 28.53
C ALA A 81 3.30 0.40 27.68
N SER A 82 2.17 -0.15 28.14
CA SER A 82 0.81 0.03 27.64
C SER A 82 0.57 -0.31 26.15
N ARG A 83 -0.02 -1.49 25.91
CA ARG A 83 -0.58 -1.87 24.61
C ARG A 83 -2.08 -1.58 24.62
N LYS A 84 -2.48 -0.36 24.21
CA LYS A 84 -3.89 -0.11 23.88
C LYS A 84 -4.13 -0.50 22.42
N ILE A 85 -4.86 -1.59 22.21
CA ILE A 85 -5.48 -1.93 20.92
C ILE A 85 -6.91 -1.39 20.99
N MET A 86 -7.35 -0.66 19.96
CA MET A 86 -8.75 -0.28 19.82
C MET A 86 -9.46 -1.13 18.78
N MET A 87 -10.72 -1.37 19.14
CA MET A 87 -11.78 -2.20 18.57
C MET A 87 -12.25 -1.81 17.17
N GLY A 88 -13.00 -2.73 16.56
CA GLY A 88 -14.19 -2.40 15.76
C GLY A 88 -13.93 -2.01 14.32
N SER A 89 -14.44 -2.82 13.40
CA SER A 89 -14.30 -2.66 11.95
C SER A 89 -15.40 -1.79 11.37
N ASP A 90 -15.07 -0.58 10.92
CA ASP A 90 -15.92 0.21 10.01
C ASP A 90 -15.08 1.06 9.02
N LEU A 91 -13.92 0.53 8.58
CA LEU A 91 -13.07 1.20 7.58
C LEU A 91 -13.83 1.53 6.28
N TYR A 92 -14.88 0.75 6.00
CA TYR A 92 -15.60 0.75 4.73
C TYR A 92 -17.07 1.16 4.86
N ALA A 93 -17.52 1.55 6.06
CA ALA A 93 -18.95 1.81 6.33
C ALA A 93 -19.56 2.90 5.43
N HIS A 94 -18.73 3.79 4.89
CA HIS A 94 -19.15 4.87 3.98
C HIS A 94 -18.89 4.59 2.49
N HIS A 95 -18.42 3.39 2.13
CA HIS A 95 -18.01 3.04 0.76
C HIS A 95 -18.76 1.83 0.19
N THR A 96 -20.03 1.67 0.56
CA THR A 96 -20.91 0.57 0.11
C THR A 96 -21.14 0.55 -1.40
N ASP A 97 -20.87 1.66 -2.09
CA ASP A 97 -21.07 1.78 -3.53
C ASP A 97 -20.02 1.00 -4.32
N PHE A 98 -18.82 0.83 -3.76
CA PHE A 98 -17.72 0.09 -4.38
C PHE A 98 -17.55 -1.33 -3.82
N ILE A 99 -18.06 -1.58 -2.62
CA ILE A 99 -17.81 -2.83 -1.89
C ILE A 99 -19.05 -3.70 -1.91
N GLU A 100 -18.88 -4.93 -2.37
CA GLU A 100 -19.92 -5.95 -2.34
C GLU A 100 -19.90 -6.68 -1.00
N ARG A 101 -18.71 -7.11 -0.56
CA ARG A 101 -18.57 -7.90 0.67
C ARG A 101 -17.18 -7.73 1.27
N VAL A 102 -17.12 -7.62 2.59
CA VAL A 102 -15.87 -7.69 3.36
C VAL A 102 -15.88 -8.95 4.21
N THR A 103 -14.90 -9.82 4.00
CA THR A 103 -14.68 -11.02 4.80
C THR A 103 -13.37 -10.86 5.56
N THR A 104 -13.44 -10.87 6.89
CA THR A 104 -12.25 -10.84 7.74
C THR A 104 -11.93 -12.26 8.19
N LEU A 105 -10.74 -12.74 7.84
CA LEU A 105 -10.18 -14.01 8.27
C LEU A 105 -9.11 -13.73 9.32
N THR A 106 -9.12 -14.47 10.42
CA THR A 106 -8.11 -14.34 11.47
C THR A 106 -7.51 -15.69 11.84
N GLN A 107 -6.25 -15.68 12.24
CA GLN A 107 -5.50 -16.86 12.67
C GLN A 107 -4.55 -16.47 13.80
N GLY A 108 -4.62 -17.15 14.94
CA GLY A 108 -3.73 -16.92 16.08
C GLY A 108 -4.39 -17.34 17.40
N ASN A 109 -3.57 -17.64 18.41
CA ASN A 109 -4.06 -18.10 19.72
C ASN A 109 -4.32 -16.93 20.70
N ASP A 110 -3.67 -15.77 20.49
CA ASP A 110 -3.78 -14.56 21.31
C ASP A 110 -4.03 -13.31 20.45
N GLU A 111 -4.76 -12.31 20.97
CA GLU A 111 -5.07 -11.04 20.28
C GLU A 111 -3.82 -10.29 19.77
N SER A 112 -2.65 -10.53 20.37
CA SER A 112 -1.41 -9.85 19.98
C SER A 112 -0.58 -10.56 18.90
N ASP A 113 -0.93 -11.82 18.64
CA ASP A 113 -0.35 -12.68 17.61
C ASP A 113 -1.37 -13.02 16.49
N GLU A 114 -2.56 -12.41 16.54
CA GLU A 114 -3.59 -12.58 15.53
C GLU A 114 -3.13 -12.03 14.17
N ILE A 115 -2.94 -12.93 13.21
CA ILE A 115 -2.81 -12.64 11.79
C ILE A 115 -4.22 -12.35 11.27
N LYS A 116 -4.36 -11.22 10.58
CA LYS A 116 -5.62 -10.79 9.98
C LYS A 116 -5.48 -10.60 8.49
N ILE A 117 -6.34 -11.26 7.72
CA ILE A 117 -6.51 -11.07 6.27
C ILE A 117 -7.92 -10.52 6.04
N GLN A 118 -8.03 -9.45 5.26
CA GLN A 118 -9.32 -8.91 4.84
C GLN A 118 -9.46 -9.13 3.34
N LEU A 119 -10.46 -9.93 2.96
CA LEU A 119 -10.88 -10.11 1.58
C LEU A 119 -12.01 -9.12 1.30
N ILE A 120 -11.87 -8.32 0.26
CA ILE A 120 -12.83 -7.29 -0.12
C ILE A 120 -13.26 -7.60 -1.55
N ALA A 121 -14.48 -8.09 -1.70
CA ALA A 121 -15.12 -8.21 -3.00
C ALA A 121 -15.66 -6.84 -3.41
N THR A 122 -15.33 -6.40 -4.62
CA THR A 122 -15.68 -5.07 -5.14
C THR A 122 -16.66 -5.19 -6.28
N LYS A 123 -17.58 -4.22 -6.38
CA LYS A 123 -18.57 -4.12 -7.48
C LYS A 123 -17.97 -3.58 -8.77
N SER A 124 -16.79 -2.96 -8.67
CA SER A 124 -15.99 -2.47 -9.80
C SER A 124 -14.55 -2.98 -9.69
N PRO A 125 -13.67 -2.75 -10.69
CA PRO A 125 -12.29 -3.23 -10.64
C PRO A 125 -11.60 -2.83 -9.32
N PRO A 126 -10.90 -3.73 -8.61
CA PRO A 126 -10.38 -3.45 -7.26
C PRO A 126 -9.47 -2.22 -7.18
N ILE A 127 -8.78 -1.88 -8.27
CA ILE A 127 -7.94 -0.70 -8.36
C ILE A 127 -8.72 0.61 -8.20
N GLU A 128 -9.96 0.67 -8.68
CA GLU A 128 -10.82 1.84 -8.50
C GLU A 128 -11.13 2.05 -7.03
N MET A 129 -11.56 0.99 -6.35
CA MET A 129 -11.82 1.04 -4.91
C MET A 129 -10.57 1.47 -4.13
N ILE A 130 -9.38 0.93 -4.46
CA ILE A 130 -8.13 1.32 -3.78
C ILE A 130 -7.84 2.82 -3.93
N LEU A 131 -8.00 3.36 -5.14
CA LEU A 131 -7.68 4.76 -5.42
C LEU A 131 -8.71 5.73 -4.80
N THR A 132 -9.99 5.34 -4.72
CA THR A 132 -11.07 6.22 -4.26
C THR A 132 -11.45 6.07 -2.79
N THR A 133 -11.13 4.94 -2.15
CA THR A 133 -11.61 4.62 -0.77
C THR A 133 -10.52 4.77 0.29
N PHE A 134 -9.24 4.70 -0.08
CA PHE A 134 -8.17 4.65 0.90
C PHE A 134 -7.88 6.04 1.48
N TYR A 135 -7.73 6.12 2.80
CA TYR A 135 -7.69 7.38 3.56
C TYR A 135 -6.38 8.16 3.50
N THR A 136 -5.29 7.59 2.96
CA THR A 136 -4.02 8.33 2.87
C THR A 136 -3.09 7.85 1.74
N THR A 137 -2.25 8.74 1.21
CA THR A 137 -1.35 8.46 0.08
C THR A 137 -0.36 7.32 0.33
N ALA A 138 -0.01 7.01 1.57
CA ALA A 138 0.87 5.90 1.89
C ALA A 138 0.23 4.52 1.72
N VAL A 139 -1.10 4.40 1.72
CA VAL A 139 -1.77 3.09 1.70
C VAL A 139 -2.33 2.71 0.33
N VAL A 140 -2.33 3.59 -0.66
CA VAL A 140 -2.82 3.31 -2.03
C VAL A 140 -1.85 2.48 -2.88
N ASN A 141 -0.77 1.95 -2.29
CA ASN A 141 0.19 1.11 -3.00
C ASN A 141 -0.45 -0.23 -3.35
N ILE A 142 -0.16 -0.74 -4.54
CA ILE A 142 -0.80 -1.93 -5.10
C ILE A 142 0.26 -3.00 -5.32
N VAL A 143 -0.09 -4.25 -5.02
CA VAL A 143 0.68 -5.44 -5.38
C VAL A 143 -0.25 -6.38 -6.10
N SER A 144 0.04 -6.65 -7.36
CA SER A 144 -0.62 -7.67 -8.16
C SER A 144 0.21 -8.96 -8.16
N TRP A 145 -0.16 -9.91 -9.03
CA TRP A 145 0.55 -11.19 -9.11
C TRP A 145 1.96 -11.07 -9.71
N ASP A 146 2.24 -10.12 -10.60
CA ASP A 146 3.50 -9.94 -11.34
C ASP A 146 4.19 -8.58 -11.07
N CYS A 147 3.50 -7.62 -10.44
CA CYS A 147 4.02 -6.26 -10.30
C CYS A 147 3.58 -5.59 -9.01
N ALA A 148 4.42 -4.69 -8.48
CA ALA A 148 4.07 -3.79 -7.40
C ALA A 148 4.16 -2.34 -7.87
N TYR A 149 3.17 -1.54 -7.50
CA TYR A 149 3.06 -0.11 -7.80
C TYR A 149 2.98 0.72 -6.53
N SER A 150 3.81 1.76 -6.45
CA SER A 150 3.58 2.87 -5.54
C SER A 150 3.23 4.13 -6.32
N ILE A 151 2.06 4.69 -6.01
CA ILE A 151 1.51 5.88 -6.69
C ILE A 151 2.20 7.18 -6.25
N PHE A 152 2.61 7.20 -4.97
CA PHE A 152 3.19 8.36 -4.28
C PHE A 152 4.54 8.02 -3.64
N PRO A 153 5.52 7.54 -4.41
CA PRO A 153 6.69 6.90 -3.84
C PRO A 153 7.66 7.85 -3.13
N ASP A 154 7.95 9.01 -3.73
CA ASP A 154 8.93 9.96 -3.19
C ASP A 154 8.43 10.59 -1.88
N VAL A 155 7.16 11.00 -1.83
CA VAL A 155 6.54 11.50 -0.60
C VAL A 155 6.47 10.40 0.46
N THR A 156 6.05 9.18 0.10
CA THR A 156 5.81 8.11 1.07
C THR A 156 7.10 7.51 1.61
N PHE A 157 8.06 7.20 0.75
CA PHE A 157 9.25 6.43 1.13
C PHE A 157 10.50 7.29 1.32
N VAL A 158 10.65 8.37 0.54
CA VAL A 158 11.82 9.26 0.64
C VAL A 158 11.58 10.33 1.70
N LYS A 159 10.44 11.03 1.65
CA LYS A 159 10.12 12.08 2.63
C LYS A 159 9.46 11.57 3.90
N LYS A 160 9.03 10.30 3.93
CA LYS A 160 8.29 9.68 5.05
C LYS A 160 7.06 10.51 5.46
N LYS A 161 6.38 11.11 4.47
CA LYS A 161 5.13 11.86 4.66
C LYS A 161 3.97 11.10 4.04
N THR A 162 2.78 11.32 4.57
CA THR A 162 1.54 10.81 3.98
C THR A 162 0.46 11.86 4.09
N TYR A 163 -0.37 11.99 3.05
CA TYR A 163 -1.42 12.99 2.96
C TYR A 163 -2.79 12.35 3.02
N GLN A 164 -3.72 13.00 3.68
CA GLN A 164 -5.09 12.53 3.83
C GLN A 164 -5.81 12.57 2.47
N LEU A 165 -6.55 11.51 2.17
CA LEU A 165 -7.32 11.34 0.93
C LEU A 165 -8.83 11.28 1.15
N GLN A 166 -9.27 11.09 2.40
CA GLN A 166 -10.67 10.95 2.80
C GLN A 166 -10.95 11.83 4.02
N PRO A 167 -12.19 12.30 4.24
CA PRO A 167 -12.54 13.06 5.45
C PRO A 167 -12.12 12.34 6.74
N LEU A 168 -11.68 13.09 7.76
CA LEU A 168 -11.23 12.47 9.01
C LEU A 168 -12.41 11.79 9.71
N SER A 169 -12.22 10.52 10.07
CA SER A 169 -13.06 9.82 11.03
C SER A 169 -12.26 9.48 12.30
N HIS A 170 -12.94 9.21 13.41
CA HIS A 170 -12.30 8.70 14.62
C HIS A 170 -11.49 7.42 14.34
N TYR A 171 -11.97 6.60 13.41
CA TYR A 171 -11.29 5.39 12.96
C TYR A 171 -10.01 5.70 12.19
N TYR A 172 -10.05 6.59 11.19
CA TYR A 172 -8.84 6.98 10.42
C TYR A 172 -7.78 7.59 11.33
N SER A 173 -8.19 8.37 12.33
CA SER A 173 -7.27 8.94 13.33
C SER A 173 -6.45 7.86 14.05
N SER A 174 -7.04 6.72 14.38
CA SER A 174 -6.32 5.59 15.01
C SER A 174 -5.32 4.93 14.06
N LEU A 175 -5.66 4.82 12.76
CA LEU A 175 -4.79 4.28 11.73
C LEU A 175 -3.62 5.22 11.40
N LEU A 176 -3.86 6.53 11.40
CA LEU A 176 -2.79 7.52 11.25
C LEU A 176 -1.80 7.46 12.44
N LYS A 177 -2.29 7.28 13.67
CA LYS A 177 -1.42 7.03 14.84
C LYS A 177 -0.55 5.78 14.67
N LYS A 178 -1.07 4.72 14.04
CA LYS A 178 -0.28 3.51 13.72
C LYS A 178 0.87 3.83 12.77
N TYR A 179 0.67 4.61 11.70
CA TYR A 179 1.76 4.96 10.78
C TYR A 179 2.71 5.99 11.36
N HIS A 180 2.22 6.90 12.20
CA HIS A 180 3.07 7.82 12.95
C HIS A 180 4.08 7.09 13.82
N ARG A 181 3.64 6.09 14.59
CA ARG A 181 4.54 5.21 15.37
C ARG A 181 5.56 4.45 14.54
N ARG A 182 5.34 4.31 13.23
CA ARG A 182 6.26 3.65 12.29
C ARG A 182 7.16 4.64 11.55
N GLY A 183 7.15 5.92 11.94
CA GLY A 183 8.05 6.95 11.42
C GLY A 183 7.48 7.81 10.29
N TRP A 184 6.17 7.74 9.99
CA TRP A 184 5.55 8.62 9.01
C TRP A 184 4.95 9.89 9.63
N THR A 185 5.20 11.04 9.00
CA THR A 185 4.46 12.27 9.30
C THR A 185 3.13 12.26 8.56
N CYS A 186 2.02 12.22 9.30
CA CYS A 186 0.67 12.25 8.75
C CYS A 186 0.17 13.68 8.66
N LEU A 187 -0.10 14.16 7.45
CA LEU A 187 -0.53 15.53 7.17
C LEU A 187 -1.87 15.50 6.44
N GLN A 188 -2.68 16.55 6.59
CA GLN A 188 -3.93 16.63 5.87
C GLN A 188 -3.69 16.95 4.38
N VAL A 189 -2.84 17.94 4.11
CA VAL A 189 -2.70 18.53 2.77
C VAL A 189 -1.23 18.81 2.45
N PRO A 190 -0.77 18.58 1.20
CA PRO A 190 0.57 18.97 0.78
C PRO A 190 0.75 20.49 0.79
N ARG A 191 1.84 20.97 1.43
CA ARG A 191 2.29 22.37 1.32
C ARG A 191 2.92 22.62 -0.05
N ASP A 192 3.09 23.88 -0.42
CA ASP A 192 3.68 24.25 -1.72
C ASP A 192 5.13 23.73 -1.86
N ASP A 193 5.92 23.80 -0.78
CA ASP A 193 7.26 23.21 -0.75
C ASP A 193 7.24 21.70 -0.96
N ASP A 194 6.29 20.99 -0.36
CA ASP A 194 6.18 19.54 -0.54
C ASP A 194 5.93 19.21 -2.01
N ARG A 195 5.05 19.95 -2.69
CA ARG A 195 4.75 19.77 -4.12
C ARG A 195 5.94 20.10 -5.02
N LYS A 196 6.72 21.13 -4.66
CA LYS A 196 7.91 21.52 -5.40
C LYS A 196 8.97 20.41 -5.39
N TRP A 197 9.13 19.74 -4.25
CA TRP A 197 10.19 18.76 -4.03
C TRP A 197 9.74 17.29 -4.11
N THR A 198 8.47 17.03 -4.44
CA THR A 198 7.95 15.68 -4.66
C THR A 198 7.21 15.61 -6.01
N SER A 199 7.85 14.93 -6.96
CA SER A 199 7.35 14.70 -8.30
C SER A 199 6.00 13.99 -8.31
N SER A 200 5.74 13.07 -7.36
CA SER A 200 4.47 12.34 -7.29
C SER A 200 3.30 13.19 -6.79
N LEU A 201 3.55 14.38 -6.23
CA LEU A 201 2.51 15.36 -5.87
C LEU A 201 2.36 16.46 -6.92
N GLN A 202 3.19 16.49 -7.97
CA GLN A 202 3.05 17.47 -9.05
C GLN A 202 1.87 17.08 -9.94
N THR A 203 0.74 17.76 -9.73
CA THR A 203 -0.58 17.48 -10.34
C THR A 203 -0.85 18.23 -11.64
N TYR A 204 0.18 18.78 -12.31
CA TYR A 204 0.00 19.41 -13.61
C TYR A 204 -0.30 18.32 -14.66
N GLY A 205 -1.59 18.02 -14.88
CA GLY A 205 -2.09 17.04 -15.84
C GLY A 205 -2.63 15.73 -15.24
N SER A 206 -3.15 14.86 -16.10
CA SER A 206 -3.61 13.52 -15.72
C SER A 206 -2.41 12.63 -15.37
N ARG A 207 -2.51 11.95 -14.23
CA ARG A 207 -1.60 10.89 -13.81
C ARG A 207 -2.09 9.56 -14.36
N ARG A 208 -1.23 8.57 -14.39
CA ARG A 208 -1.60 7.19 -14.73
C ARG A 208 -0.91 6.24 -13.79
N VAL A 209 -1.58 5.19 -13.36
CA VAL A 209 -0.92 4.15 -12.56
C VAL A 209 0.25 3.60 -13.38
N GLY A 210 1.44 3.51 -12.80
CA GLY A 210 2.65 3.12 -13.52
C GLY A 210 3.30 4.21 -14.38
N ASP A 211 2.85 5.48 -14.32
CA ASP A 211 3.53 6.59 -14.96
C ASP A 211 4.96 6.83 -14.40
N PRO A 212 5.80 7.67 -15.05
CA PRO A 212 7.17 7.91 -14.59
C PRO A 212 7.31 8.49 -13.17
N LYS A 213 6.21 8.99 -12.57
CA LYS A 213 6.16 9.51 -11.20
C LYS A 213 5.79 8.43 -10.18
N CYS A 214 5.40 7.23 -10.63
CA CYS A 214 5.19 6.05 -9.82
C CYS A 214 6.50 5.26 -9.63
N TRP A 215 6.57 4.44 -8.59
CA TRP A 215 7.50 3.31 -8.58
C TRP A 215 6.78 2.09 -9.11
N LYS A 216 7.36 1.47 -10.12
CA LYS A 216 6.95 0.17 -10.67
C LYS A 216 8.06 -0.83 -10.42
N MET A 217 7.72 -1.98 -9.87
CA MET A 217 8.64 -3.05 -9.55
C MET A 217 8.07 -4.37 -10.04
N GLU A 218 8.75 -4.96 -11.02
CA GLU A 218 8.46 -6.32 -11.48
C GLU A 218 8.78 -7.31 -10.37
N LEU A 219 7.87 -8.25 -10.16
CA LEU A 219 8.00 -9.31 -9.16
C LEU A 219 8.47 -10.58 -9.84
N ASP A 220 9.18 -11.43 -9.10
CA ASP A 220 9.57 -12.74 -9.59
C ASP A 220 8.33 -13.62 -9.77
N THR A 221 8.02 -14.01 -11.02
CA THR A 221 6.87 -14.83 -11.40
C THR A 221 7.23 -16.29 -11.61
N ALA A 222 8.42 -16.74 -11.21
CA ALA A 222 8.77 -18.15 -11.23
C ALA A 222 7.70 -18.98 -10.51
N ASP A 223 7.24 -20.05 -11.17
CA ASP A 223 6.24 -21.01 -10.70
C ASP A 223 4.83 -20.45 -10.46
N VAL A 224 4.58 -19.17 -10.77
CA VAL A 224 3.25 -18.58 -10.70
C VAL A 224 2.50 -18.85 -12.00
N GLU A 225 1.27 -19.35 -11.91
CA GLU A 225 0.39 -19.45 -13.08
C GLU A 225 0.04 -18.04 -13.56
N SER A 226 0.38 -17.75 -14.82
CA SER A 226 0.19 -16.42 -15.39
C SER A 226 -1.29 -16.09 -15.59
N GLY A 227 -1.64 -14.82 -15.39
CA GLY A 227 -2.92 -14.24 -15.75
C GLY A 227 -2.74 -13.03 -16.68
N PRO A 228 -3.77 -12.18 -16.83
CA PRO A 228 -3.63 -10.91 -17.52
C PRO A 228 -2.45 -10.09 -16.94
N PRO A 229 -1.64 -9.44 -17.79
CA PRO A 229 -0.48 -8.69 -17.33
C PRO A 229 -0.91 -7.47 -16.53
N SER A 230 -0.18 -7.10 -15.48
CA SER A 230 -0.59 -5.96 -14.65
C SER A 230 -0.46 -4.59 -15.31
N SER A 231 -0.06 -4.52 -16.58
CA SER A 231 -0.19 -3.31 -17.38
C SER A 231 -1.66 -2.89 -17.58
N ILE A 232 -2.64 -3.79 -17.44
CA ILE A 232 -4.08 -3.40 -17.52
C ILE A 232 -4.46 -2.44 -16.40
N LEU A 233 -3.73 -2.48 -15.27
CA LEU A 233 -3.94 -1.64 -14.11
C LEU A 233 -3.47 -0.20 -14.32
N GLU A 234 -2.75 0.09 -15.42
CA GLU A 234 -2.19 1.41 -15.71
C GLU A 234 -3.26 2.41 -16.21
N LEU A 235 -4.33 2.58 -15.42
CA LEU A 235 -5.47 3.44 -15.69
C LEU A 235 -5.15 4.92 -15.39
N PRO A 236 -5.69 5.85 -16.18
CA PRO A 236 -5.51 7.29 -15.94
C PRO A 236 -6.39 7.76 -14.76
N PHE A 237 -5.84 8.68 -13.98
CA PHE A 237 -6.53 9.34 -12.88
C PHE A 237 -6.12 10.81 -12.79
N LEU A 238 -6.91 11.60 -12.11
CA LEU A 238 -6.63 12.97 -11.73
C LEU A 238 -6.38 13.00 -10.23
N ILE A 239 -5.50 13.93 -9.84
CA ILE A 239 -5.36 14.30 -8.44
C ILE A 239 -5.96 15.70 -8.37
N SER A 240 -7.14 15.80 -7.78
CA SER A 240 -7.84 17.07 -7.62
C SER A 240 -7.53 17.68 -6.25
N LYS A 241 -7.57 19.01 -6.20
CA LYS A 241 -7.52 19.79 -4.97
C LYS A 241 -8.86 20.51 -4.88
N HIS A 242 -9.76 20.04 -4.04
CA HIS A 242 -10.96 20.81 -3.73
C HIS A 242 -10.67 21.76 -2.57
N SER A 243 -11.15 22.99 -2.72
CA SER A 243 -11.29 23.97 -1.65
C SER A 243 -12.79 24.13 -1.47
N HIS A 244 -13.37 23.43 -0.51
CA HIS A 244 -14.73 23.73 -0.06
C HIS A 244 -14.65 24.09 1.42
N TYR A 245 -15.17 25.28 1.75
CA TYR A 245 -15.38 25.81 3.09
C TYR A 245 -14.29 25.43 4.11
N ASP A 246 -13.27 26.29 4.23
CA ASP A 246 -12.18 26.25 5.22
C ASP A 246 -11.32 24.96 5.32
N SER A 247 -11.62 23.93 4.53
CA SER A 247 -10.81 22.71 4.44
C SER A 247 -10.23 22.55 3.03
N LYS A 248 -8.91 22.40 2.95
CA LYS A 248 -8.24 21.99 1.72
C LYS A 248 -8.29 20.45 1.71
N SER A 249 -8.98 19.82 0.75
CA SER A 249 -8.91 18.36 0.57
C SER A 249 -7.95 18.00 -0.56
N PHE A 250 -7.36 16.81 -0.46
CA PHE A 250 -6.46 16.22 -1.45
C PHE A 250 -7.10 14.90 -1.88
N GLU A 251 -7.53 14.79 -3.14
CA GLU A 251 -8.37 13.68 -3.59
C GLU A 251 -7.82 13.05 -4.87
N ILE A 252 -8.16 11.78 -5.08
CA ILE A 252 -7.85 11.03 -6.30
C ILE A 252 -9.18 10.73 -6.97
N GLU A 253 -9.32 11.20 -8.21
CA GLU A 253 -10.50 10.96 -9.02
C GLU A 253 -10.09 10.18 -10.27
N LEU A 254 -10.78 9.09 -10.57
CA LEU A 254 -10.50 8.35 -11.79
C LEU A 254 -10.99 9.13 -13.01
N VAL A 255 -10.16 9.19 -14.05
CA VAL A 255 -10.61 9.70 -15.34
C VAL A 255 -11.36 8.57 -16.02
N ARG A 256 -12.68 8.51 -15.83
CA ARG A 256 -13.54 7.67 -16.65
C ARG A 256 -13.51 8.25 -18.06
N LYS A 257 -12.68 7.70 -18.94
CA LYS A 257 -12.85 7.90 -20.39
C LYS A 257 -14.21 7.32 -20.72
N PHE A 258 -15.21 8.17 -20.93
CA PHE A 258 -16.47 7.78 -21.55
C PHE A 258 -16.14 6.91 -22.78
N GLN A 259 -16.52 5.63 -22.73
CA GLN A 259 -16.65 4.82 -23.93
C GLN A 259 -18.08 4.97 -24.42
N ARG A 260 -18.21 5.79 -25.48
CA ARG A 260 -19.34 5.98 -26.40
C ARG A 260 -20.60 6.65 -25.85
#